data_AF-A0A8J6AW50-F1
#
_entry.id   AF-A0A8J6AW50-F1
#
_cell.length_a   1.000
_cell.length_b   1.000
_cell.length_c   1.000
_cell.angle_alpha   90.00
_cell.angle_beta   90.00
_cell.angle_gamma   90.00
#
_symmetry.space_group_name_H-M   'P 1'
#
loop_
_entity.id
_entity.type
_entity.pdbx_description
1 polymer ?
#
loop_
_entity_poly.entity_id
_entity_poly.type
_entity_poly.pdbx_seq_one_letter_code
_entity_poly.pdbx_strand_id
1 'polypeptide(L)'
;MSFIAAVKGQEVPQVESPEHALLMLLLDLLLPTGLGSIIIGYMSGHKETVIIGFLSLLTVVPWPLVGIILIPIAIPLFILNMLWAIIPFLGALITMFLNFLLIGLIMLLIFGGMAFFFVGFIGGKIYAIYRGIMTFQAANDAAENGQAEKPVDNPLTMPGAASAPPPDSGFQAAY
;
A
#
# COMPACT_ATOMS: atom_id res chain seq x y z
N MET A 1 -24.17 -46.50 -47.49
CA MET A 1 -23.52 -47.74 -47.01
C MET A 1 -23.61 -47.72 -45.49
N SER A 2 -24.40 -48.62 -44.87
CA SER A 2 -24.61 -48.63 -43.41
C SER A 2 -23.37 -49.15 -42.68
N PHE A 3 -23.04 -48.55 -41.54
CA PHE A 3 -21.84 -48.85 -40.76
C PHE A 3 -21.83 -50.30 -40.25
N ILE A 4 -22.99 -50.85 -39.90
CA ILE A 4 -23.16 -52.25 -39.45
C ILE A 4 -22.81 -53.25 -40.55
N ALA A 5 -23.13 -52.94 -41.81
CA ALA A 5 -22.79 -53.78 -42.96
C ALA A 5 -21.29 -53.76 -43.28
N ALA A 6 -20.62 -52.63 -43.07
CA ALA A 6 -19.19 -52.49 -43.28
C ALA A 6 -18.36 -53.24 -42.21
N VAL A 7 -18.84 -53.31 -40.96
CA VAL A 7 -18.12 -53.93 -39.84
C VAL A 7 -18.24 -55.46 -39.82
N LYS A 8 -19.30 -56.06 -40.39
CA LYS A 8 -19.49 -57.52 -40.35
C LYS A 8 -19.09 -58.29 -41.62
N GLY A 9 -18.74 -57.62 -42.72
CA GLY A 9 -18.40 -58.29 -43.98
C GLY A 9 -19.50 -59.22 -44.52
N GLN A 10 -20.73 -59.01 -44.08
CA GLN A 10 -21.89 -59.87 -44.35
C GLN A 10 -22.79 -59.15 -45.36
N GLU A 11 -23.20 -59.85 -46.43
CA GLU A 11 -24.10 -59.30 -47.44
C GLU A 11 -25.34 -58.71 -46.76
N VAL A 12 -25.64 -57.46 -47.10
CA VAL A 12 -26.72 -56.67 -46.47
C VAL A 12 -28.02 -57.48 -46.56
N PRO A 13 -28.63 -57.87 -45.42
CA PRO A 13 -29.93 -58.53 -45.44
C PRO A 13 -30.91 -57.64 -46.19
N GLN A 14 -31.56 -58.16 -47.25
CA GLN A 14 -32.63 -57.43 -47.92
C GLN A 14 -33.70 -57.09 -46.88
N VAL A 15 -33.88 -55.79 -46.62
CA VAL A 15 -34.75 -55.32 -45.57
C VAL A 15 -36.21 -55.56 -45.99
N GLU A 16 -36.90 -56.44 -45.28
CA GLU A 16 -38.25 -56.93 -45.62
C GLU A 16 -39.35 -55.87 -45.54
N SER A 17 -39.11 -54.74 -44.85
CA SER A 17 -40.03 -53.58 -44.88
C SER A 17 -39.30 -52.24 -44.67
N PRO A 18 -39.78 -51.13 -45.30
CA PRO A 18 -39.16 -49.81 -45.19
C PRO A 18 -39.14 -49.24 -43.76
N GLU A 19 -40.03 -49.71 -42.88
CA GLU A 19 -40.09 -49.33 -41.47
C GLU A 19 -38.87 -49.85 -40.68
N HIS A 20 -38.42 -51.08 -40.97
CA HIS A 20 -37.22 -51.65 -40.39
C HIS A 20 -35.95 -50.93 -40.87
N ALA A 21 -35.94 -50.46 -42.12
CA ALA A 21 -34.82 -49.67 -42.65
C ALA A 21 -34.72 -48.32 -41.93
N LEU A 22 -35.86 -47.67 -41.66
CA LEU A 22 -35.91 -46.40 -40.92
C LEU A 22 -35.44 -46.58 -39.47
N LEU A 23 -35.86 -47.67 -38.82
CA LEU A 23 -35.42 -48.02 -37.47
C LEU A 23 -33.91 -48.27 -37.41
N MET A 24 -33.37 -49.04 -38.37
CA MET A 24 -31.93 -49.32 -38.47
C MET A 24 -31.11 -48.06 -38.78
N LEU A 25 -31.64 -47.15 -39.61
CA LEU A 25 -31.00 -45.86 -39.89
C LEU A 25 -30.98 -44.95 -38.65
N LEU A 26 -32.09 -44.86 -37.91
CA LEU A 26 -32.17 -44.14 -36.64
C LEU A 26 -31.20 -44.72 -35.61
N LEU A 27 -31.09 -46.05 -35.55
CA LEU A 27 -30.13 -46.73 -34.67
C LEU A 27 -28.68 -46.41 -35.08
N ASP A 28 -28.36 -46.43 -36.38
CA ASP A 28 -27.04 -46.05 -36.92
C ASP A 28 -26.69 -44.58 -36.64
N LEU A 29 -27.69 -43.70 -36.53
CA LEU A 29 -27.52 -42.29 -36.13
C LEU A 29 -27.33 -42.12 -34.60
N LEU A 30 -27.96 -42.97 -33.80
CA LEU A 30 -27.93 -42.91 -32.33
C LEU A 30 -26.77 -43.69 -31.70
N LEU A 31 -26.26 -44.75 -32.34
CA LEU A 31 -25.09 -45.50 -31.86
C LEU A 31 -23.81 -44.66 -31.73
N PRO A 32 -23.40 -43.84 -32.72
CA PRO A 32 -22.16 -43.04 -32.62
C PRO A 32 -22.27 -41.93 -31.59
N THR A 33 -23.48 -41.56 -31.15
CA THR A 33 -23.69 -40.57 -30.09
C THR A 33 -23.69 -41.18 -28.69
N GLY A 34 -23.50 -42.49 -28.53
CA GLY A 34 -23.55 -43.18 -27.24
C GLY A 34 -24.97 -43.38 -26.69
N LEU A 35 -25.96 -42.62 -27.17
CA LEU A 35 -27.38 -42.75 -26.82
C LEU A 35 -27.94 -44.12 -27.18
N GLY A 36 -27.59 -44.66 -28.35
CA GLY A 36 -28.01 -46.01 -28.77
C GLY A 36 -27.52 -47.09 -27.80
N SER A 37 -26.26 -47.00 -27.37
CA SER A 37 -25.66 -47.93 -26.40
C SER A 37 -26.31 -47.83 -25.01
N ILE A 38 -26.71 -46.62 -24.58
CA ILE A 38 -27.47 -46.42 -23.34
C ILE A 38 -28.86 -47.07 -23.43
N ILE A 39 -29.59 -46.82 -24.53
CA ILE A 39 -30.96 -47.35 -24.71
C ILE A 39 -30.93 -48.88 -24.77
N ILE A 40 -29.99 -49.46 -25.54
CA ILE A 40 -29.82 -50.92 -25.65
C ILE A 40 -29.39 -51.51 -24.30
N GLY A 41 -28.45 -50.87 -23.60
CA GLY A 41 -28.03 -51.30 -22.26
C GLY A 41 -29.17 -51.28 -21.24
N TYR A 42 -30.01 -50.25 -21.27
CA TYR A 42 -31.18 -50.13 -20.40
C TYR A 42 -32.23 -51.22 -20.68
N MET A 43 -32.59 -51.44 -21.95
CA MET A 43 -33.58 -52.45 -22.32
C MET A 43 -33.10 -53.89 -22.10
N SER A 44 -31.79 -54.12 -22.22
CA SER A 44 -31.20 -55.46 -22.04
C SER A 44 -30.78 -55.78 -20.61
N GLY A 45 -30.83 -54.81 -19.67
CA GLY A 45 -30.42 -54.99 -18.28
C GLY A 45 -28.89 -55.09 -18.06
N HIS A 46 -28.08 -54.92 -19.11
CA HIS A 46 -26.62 -54.96 -19.02
C HIS A 46 -26.07 -53.59 -18.64
N LYS A 47 -25.64 -53.47 -17.38
CA LYS A 47 -25.15 -52.20 -16.79
C LYS A 47 -23.86 -51.73 -17.46
N GLU A 48 -23.05 -52.66 -17.95
CA GLU A 48 -21.78 -52.42 -18.61
C GLU A 48 -21.99 -51.64 -19.92
N THR A 49 -23.02 -52.00 -20.68
CA THR A 49 -23.38 -51.36 -21.94
C THR A 49 -23.87 -49.92 -21.73
N VAL A 50 -24.56 -49.66 -20.61
CA VAL A 50 -24.98 -48.30 -20.21
C VAL A 50 -23.78 -47.43 -19.87
N ILE A 51 -22.81 -47.96 -19.12
CA ILE A 51 -21.57 -47.24 -18.75
C ILE A 51 -20.76 -46.89 -20.00
N ILE A 52 -20.63 -47.83 -20.94
CA ILE A 52 -19.95 -47.59 -22.23
C ILE A 52 -20.69 -46.51 -23.03
N GLY A 53 -22.02 -46.51 -23.03
CA GLY A 53 -22.83 -45.47 -23.66
C GLY A 53 -22.62 -44.09 -23.05
N PHE A 54 -22.51 -43.98 -21.73
CA PHE A 54 -22.19 -42.73 -21.04
C PHE A 54 -20.76 -42.24 -21.32
N LEU A 55 -19.77 -43.14 -21.30
CA LEU A 55 -18.40 -42.83 -21.68
C LEU A 55 -18.31 -42.35 -23.13
N SER A 56 -19.06 -42.98 -24.04
CA SER A 56 -19.18 -42.54 -25.43
C SER A 56 -19.83 -41.16 -25.52
N LEU A 57 -20.91 -40.88 -24.77
CA LEU A 57 -21.52 -39.55 -24.68
C LEU A 57 -20.51 -38.48 -24.23
N LEU A 58 -19.67 -38.77 -23.24
CA LEU A 58 -18.60 -37.88 -22.78
C LEU A 58 -17.54 -37.60 -23.87
N THR A 59 -17.33 -38.54 -24.80
CA THR A 59 -16.42 -38.34 -25.95
C THR A 59 -17.08 -37.61 -27.13
N VAL A 60 -18.41 -37.70 -27.25
CA VAL A 60 -19.18 -37.13 -28.37
C VAL A 60 -19.63 -35.70 -28.09
N VAL A 61 -19.89 -35.35 -26.83
CA VAL A 61 -20.04 -33.94 -26.45
C VAL A 61 -18.78 -33.23 -26.94
N PRO A 62 -18.89 -32.29 -27.89
CA PRO A 62 -17.71 -31.64 -28.40
C PRO A 62 -17.12 -30.90 -27.21
N TRP A 63 -15.93 -31.33 -26.77
CA TRP A 63 -15.11 -30.56 -25.85
C TRP A 63 -15.00 -29.08 -26.26
N PRO A 64 -15.03 -28.72 -27.57
CA PRO A 64 -15.21 -27.34 -28.00
C PRO A 64 -16.50 -26.66 -27.50
N LEU A 65 -17.64 -27.35 -27.47
CA LEU A 65 -18.93 -26.81 -27.00
C LEU A 65 -18.89 -26.52 -25.50
N VAL A 66 -18.32 -27.44 -24.72
CA VAL A 66 -18.07 -27.24 -23.29
C VAL A 66 -17.11 -26.07 -23.09
N GLY A 67 -16.05 -25.98 -23.89
CA GLY A 67 -15.13 -24.84 -23.91
C GLY A 67 -15.86 -23.51 -24.19
N ILE A 68 -16.70 -23.45 -25.22
CA ILE A 68 -17.45 -22.24 -25.59
C ILE A 68 -18.38 -21.77 -24.46
N ILE A 69 -18.99 -22.70 -23.72
CA ILE A 69 -19.85 -22.37 -22.58
C ILE A 69 -19.03 -21.96 -21.35
N LEU A 70 -17.89 -22.59 -21.10
CA LEU A 70 -17.04 -22.31 -19.94
C LEU A 70 -16.18 -21.06 -20.10
N ILE A 71 -15.75 -20.69 -21.32
CA ILE A 71 -14.94 -19.49 -21.61
C ILE A 71 -15.55 -18.20 -21.04
N PRO A 72 -16.83 -17.85 -21.30
CA PRO A 72 -17.42 -16.61 -20.79
C PRO A 72 -17.59 -16.59 -19.27
N ILE A 73 -17.52 -17.74 -18.58
CA ILE A 73 -17.55 -17.83 -17.11
C ILE A 73 -16.12 -17.76 -16.55
N ALA A 74 -15.17 -18.43 -17.21
CA ALA A 74 -13.77 -18.48 -16.81
C ALA A 74 -13.10 -17.10 -16.93
N ILE A 75 -13.42 -16.30 -17.96
CA ILE A 75 -12.84 -14.96 -18.15
C ILE A 75 -13.16 -14.02 -16.98
N PRO A 76 -14.43 -13.82 -16.56
CA PRO A 76 -14.75 -13.03 -15.37
C PRO A 76 -14.10 -13.55 -14.09
N LEU A 77 -14.10 -14.87 -13.87
CA LEU A 77 -13.47 -15.46 -12.69
C LEU A 77 -11.96 -15.22 -12.65
N PHE A 78 -11.30 -15.32 -13.81
CA PHE A 78 -9.88 -15.00 -13.96
C PHE A 78 -9.60 -13.51 -13.68
N ILE A 79 -10.40 -12.61 -14.24
CA ILE A 79 -10.28 -11.16 -14.00
C ILE A 79 -10.50 -10.84 -12.52
N LEU A 80 -11.52 -11.42 -11.88
CA LEU A 80 -11.77 -11.26 -10.46
C LEU A 80 -10.56 -11.73 -9.64
N ASN A 81 -10.03 -12.93 -9.91
CA ASN A 81 -8.85 -13.45 -9.22
C ASN A 81 -7.62 -12.53 -9.38
N MET A 82 -7.36 -12.04 -10.60
CA MET A 82 -6.29 -11.08 -10.85
C MET A 82 -6.50 -9.76 -10.10
N LEU A 83 -7.73 -9.25 -9.99
CA LEU A 83 -8.05 -8.05 -9.21
C LEU A 83 -7.75 -8.26 -7.73
N TRP A 84 -8.19 -9.38 -7.14
CA TRP A 84 -7.90 -9.71 -5.74
C TRP A 84 -6.40 -9.85 -5.47
N ALA A 85 -5.62 -10.33 -6.43
CA ALA A 85 -4.16 -10.42 -6.33
C ALA A 85 -3.45 -9.06 -6.40
N ILE A 86 -4.02 -8.07 -7.11
CA ILE A 86 -3.44 -6.73 -7.25
C ILE A 86 -3.70 -5.87 -5.99
N ILE A 87 -4.82 -6.08 -5.29
CA ILE A 87 -5.17 -5.34 -4.06
C ILE A 87 -4.06 -5.36 -2.99
N PRO A 88 -3.47 -6.50 -2.58
CA PRO A 88 -2.41 -6.51 -1.56
C PRO A 88 -1.13 -5.82 -2.05
N PHE A 89 -0.81 -5.89 -3.35
CA PHE A 89 0.32 -5.18 -3.92
C PHE A 89 0.13 -3.65 -3.88
N LEU A 90 -1.06 -3.17 -4.27
CA LEU A 90 -1.44 -1.76 -4.11
C LEU A 90 -1.40 -1.33 -2.65
N GLY A 91 -1.90 -2.17 -1.74
CA GLY A 91 -1.82 -1.92 -0.29
C GLY A 91 -0.38 -1.75 0.18
N ALA A 92 0.52 -2.67 -0.20
CA ALA A 92 1.94 -2.58 0.13
C ALA A 92 2.59 -1.30 -0.42
N LEU A 93 2.30 -0.92 -1.66
CA LEU A 93 2.79 0.32 -2.27
C LEU A 93 2.32 1.56 -1.50
N ILE A 94 1.04 1.62 -1.13
CA ILE A 94 0.49 2.72 -0.33
C ILE A 94 1.17 2.78 1.04
N THR A 95 1.37 1.65 1.72
CA THR A 95 2.08 1.59 3.00
C THR A 95 3.54 2.06 2.87
N MET A 96 4.25 1.64 1.82
CA MET A 96 5.62 2.11 1.56
C MET A 96 5.67 3.62 1.32
N PHE A 97 4.72 4.16 0.54
CA PHE A 97 4.61 5.59 0.27
C PHE A 97 4.32 6.39 1.55
N LEU A 98 3.38 5.93 2.37
CA LEU A 98 3.04 6.59 3.64
C LEU A 98 4.22 6.59 4.62
N ASN A 99 4.96 5.48 4.72
CA ASN A 99 6.17 5.41 5.53
C ASN A 99 7.24 6.39 5.03
N PHE A 100 7.45 6.46 3.72
CA PHE A 100 8.39 7.41 3.13
C PHE A 100 7.99 8.86 3.42
N LEU A 101 6.70 9.18 3.29
CA LEU A 101 6.16 10.51 3.60
C LEU A 101 6.36 10.86 5.09
N LEU A 102 6.09 9.90 5.99
CA LEU A 102 6.28 10.08 7.42
C LEU A 102 7.75 10.30 7.78
N ILE A 103 8.66 9.52 7.20
CA ILE A 103 10.11 9.70 7.37
C ILE A 103 10.52 11.08 6.88
N GLY A 104 10.05 11.51 5.70
CA GLY A 104 10.32 12.84 5.16
C GLY A 104 9.84 13.96 6.09
N LEU A 105 8.64 13.84 6.66
CA LEU A 105 8.12 14.81 7.61
C LEU A 105 8.95 14.87 8.91
N ILE A 106 9.36 13.72 9.45
CA ILE A 106 10.22 13.64 10.64
C ILE A 106 11.57 14.29 10.34
N MET A 107 12.20 13.98 9.21
CA MET A 107 13.47 14.59 8.81
C MET A 107 13.33 16.11 8.66
N LEU A 108 12.26 16.59 8.02
CA LEU A 108 11.98 18.01 7.88
C LEU A 108 11.86 18.70 9.25
N LEU A 109 11.17 18.08 10.21
CA LEU A 109 11.03 18.61 11.57
C LEU A 109 12.35 18.63 12.33
N ILE A 110 13.15 17.57 12.21
CA ILE A 110 14.47 17.49 12.88
C ILE A 110 15.41 18.53 12.30
N PHE A 111 15.62 18.55 10.98
CA PHE A 111 16.53 19.50 10.35
C PHE A 111 16.00 20.94 10.44
N GLY A 112 14.69 21.14 10.28
CA GLY A 112 14.05 22.44 10.46
C GLY A 112 14.20 22.95 11.89
N GLY A 113 13.99 22.10 12.89
CA GLY A 113 14.18 22.43 14.30
C GLY A 113 15.64 22.75 14.63
N MET A 114 16.59 21.95 14.15
CA MET A 114 18.01 22.22 14.31
C MET A 114 18.43 23.55 13.65
N ALA A 115 17.91 23.85 12.46
CA ALA A 115 18.17 25.11 11.77
C ALA A 115 17.63 26.31 12.56
N PHE A 116 16.39 26.24 13.07
CA PHE A 116 15.82 27.29 13.91
C PHE A 116 16.63 27.52 15.19
N PHE A 117 17.06 26.45 15.86
CA PHE A 117 17.89 26.54 17.05
C PHE A 117 19.24 27.20 16.76
N PHE A 118 19.89 26.81 15.66
CA PHE A 118 21.18 27.37 15.25
C PHE A 118 21.08 28.86 14.93
N VAL A 119 20.06 29.27 14.17
CA VAL A 119 19.79 30.67 13.86
C VAL A 119 19.49 31.46 15.14
N GLY A 120 18.66 30.93 16.04
CA GLY A 120 18.38 31.56 17.33
C GLY A 120 19.61 31.71 18.22
N PHE A 121 20.46 30.68 18.29
CA PHE A 121 21.69 30.70 19.08
C PHE A 121 22.71 31.72 18.55
N ILE A 122 22.94 31.74 17.24
CA ILE A 122 23.83 32.73 16.61
C ILE A 122 23.26 34.14 16.76
N GLY A 123 21.97 34.32 16.50
CA GLY A 123 21.28 35.61 16.66
C GLY A 123 21.39 36.13 18.09
N GLY A 124 21.20 35.27 19.10
CA GLY A 124 21.34 35.62 20.50
C GLY A 124 22.76 36.07 20.87
N LYS A 125 23.80 35.40 20.37
CA LYS A 125 25.19 35.80 20.58
C LYS A 125 25.52 37.14 19.94
N ILE A 126 25.07 37.38 18.71
CA ILE A 126 25.27 38.66 18.03
C ILE A 126 24.57 39.79 18.79
N TYR A 127 23.33 39.57 19.24
CA TYR A 127 22.59 40.55 20.02
C TYR A 127 23.28 40.88 21.35
N ALA A 128 23.80 39.88 22.06
CA ALA A 128 24.54 40.10 23.31
C ALA A 128 25.81 40.93 23.11
N ILE A 129 26.58 40.68 22.04
CA ILE A 129 27.76 41.47 21.69
C ILE A 129 27.36 42.91 21.36
N TYR A 130 26.33 43.09 20.54
CA TYR A 130 25.83 44.43 20.17
C TYR A 130 25.40 45.24 21.40
N ARG A 131 24.63 44.62 22.31
CA ARG A 131 24.24 45.25 23.58
C ARG A 131 25.45 45.58 24.45
N GLY A 132 26.41 44.66 24.53
CA GLY A 132 27.65 44.85 25.28
C GLY A 132 28.45 46.05 24.79
N ILE A 133 28.63 46.19 23.47
CA ILE A 133 29.34 47.33 22.86
C ILE A 133 28.64 48.64 23.21
N MET A 134 27.32 48.73 23.06
CA MET A 134 26.57 49.95 23.40
C MET A 134 26.70 50.32 24.89
N THR A 135 26.66 49.34 25.80
CA THR A 135 26.85 49.62 27.23
C THR A 135 28.28 50.05 27.57
N PHE A 136 29.28 49.46 26.91
CA PHE A 136 30.68 49.86 27.10
C PHE A 136 30.93 51.26 26.58
N GLN A 137 30.36 51.63 25.43
CA GLN A 137 30.44 52.98 24.88
C GLN A 137 29.78 53.98 25.83
N ALA A 138 28.53 53.72 26.27
CA ALA A 138 27.84 54.61 27.19
C ALA A 138 28.59 54.80 28.53
N ALA A 139 29.20 53.73 29.07
CA ALA A 139 30.02 53.81 30.28
C ALA A 139 31.30 54.63 30.06
N ASN A 140 31.93 54.48 28.89
CA ASN A 140 33.12 55.25 28.53
C ASN A 140 32.79 56.74 28.31
N ASP A 141 31.71 57.05 27.62
CA ASP A 141 31.23 58.43 27.41
C ASP A 141 30.90 59.09 28.76
N ALA A 142 30.30 58.35 29.71
CA ALA A 142 30.03 58.84 31.05
C ALA A 142 31.33 59.09 31.86
N ALA A 143 32.36 58.25 31.68
CA ALA A 143 33.65 58.43 32.33
C ALA A 143 34.43 59.63 31.75
N GLU A 144 34.38 59.83 30.44
CA GLU A 144 35.04 60.95 29.75
C GLU A 144 34.36 62.28 30.10
N ASN A 145 33.02 62.32 30.12
CA ASN A 145 32.26 63.53 30.48
C ASN A 145 32.22 63.78 32.01
N GLY A 146 32.28 62.75 32.84
CA GLY A 146 32.34 62.88 34.30
C GLY A 146 33.68 63.38 34.84
N GLN A 147 34.76 63.32 34.05
CA GLN A 147 36.05 63.95 34.40
C GLN A 147 36.23 65.36 33.81
N ALA A 148 35.37 65.77 32.87
CA ALA A 148 35.34 67.14 32.35
C ALA A 148 34.71 68.13 33.35
N GLU A 149 33.88 67.66 34.29
CA GLU A 149 33.51 68.40 35.51
C GLU A 149 34.57 68.19 36.61
N LYS A 150 35.83 68.51 36.31
CA LYS A 150 36.80 68.75 37.37
C LYS A 150 36.29 69.99 38.13
N PRO A 151 36.05 69.92 39.46
CA PRO A 151 35.60 71.08 40.22
C PRO A 151 36.67 72.16 40.06
N VAL A 152 36.31 73.25 39.39
CA VAL A 152 37.06 74.49 39.50
C VAL A 152 37.02 74.85 40.98
N ASP A 153 38.18 74.75 41.61
CA ASP A 153 38.56 75.23 42.93
C ASP A 153 37.45 75.97 43.70
N ASN A 154 36.85 75.33 44.72
CA ASN A 154 36.10 76.04 45.75
C ASN A 154 36.89 76.03 47.07
N PRO A 155 37.94 76.86 47.21
CA PRO A 155 38.71 76.94 48.43
C PRO A 155 38.04 77.92 49.39
N LEU A 156 36.90 77.57 50.00
CA LEU A 156 36.29 78.28 51.15
C LEU A 156 34.91 77.66 51.50
N THR A 157 34.86 76.73 52.47
CA THR A 157 33.72 76.37 53.37
C THR A 157 33.91 74.91 53.86
N MET A 158 33.94 74.52 55.13
CA MET A 158 33.80 75.15 56.46
C MET A 158 34.56 74.29 57.49
N PRO A 159 35.15 74.86 58.56
CA PRO A 159 35.61 74.10 59.71
C PRO A 159 34.39 73.71 60.56
N GLY A 160 34.01 72.44 60.49
CA GLY A 160 32.89 71.89 61.24
C GLY A 160 33.13 70.43 61.55
N ALA A 161 34.20 70.14 62.29
CA ALA A 161 34.46 68.84 62.87
C ALA A 161 33.35 68.51 63.89
N ALA A 162 32.28 67.85 63.40
CA ALA A 162 31.28 67.21 64.24
C ALA A 162 31.66 65.73 64.35
N SER A 163 32.17 65.37 65.52
CA SER A 163 32.42 64.02 66.00
C SER A 163 31.16 63.15 65.89
N ALA A 164 31.23 62.08 65.10
CA ALA A 164 30.30 60.95 65.18
C ALA A 164 31.10 59.67 65.53
N PRO A 165 30.70 58.92 66.57
CA PRO A 165 31.43 57.75 67.06
C PRO A 165 31.30 56.53 66.12
N PRO A 166 32.23 55.56 66.20
CA PRO A 166 32.41 54.51 65.19
C PRO A 166 31.27 53.49 65.15
N PRO A 167 30.94 52.92 63.99
CA PRO A 167 29.93 51.88 63.87
C PRO A 167 30.42 50.56 64.46
N ASP A 168 29.61 50.03 65.39
CA ASP A 168 29.79 48.71 65.96
C ASP A 168 29.70 47.60 64.90
N SER A 169 30.53 46.60 65.15
CA SER A 169 30.64 45.32 64.47
C SER A 169 29.35 44.50 64.44
N GLY A 170 29.08 43.88 63.29
CA GLY A 170 28.30 42.64 63.21
C GLY A 170 27.27 42.63 62.10
N PHE A 171 27.32 41.59 61.26
CA PHE A 171 26.21 41.14 60.41
C PHE A 171 25.79 42.06 59.25
N GLN A 172 26.39 41.86 58.07
CA GLN A 172 25.65 41.82 56.80
C GLN A 172 26.50 41.27 55.63
N ALA A 173 27.20 40.17 55.89
CA ALA A 173 27.66 39.25 54.85
C ALA A 173 26.59 38.16 54.68
N ALA A 174 25.56 38.42 53.87
CA ALA A 174 24.68 37.43 53.24
C ALA A 174 23.62 38.13 52.38
N TYR A 175 23.95 38.45 51.13
CA TYR A 175 23.01 38.50 49.99
C TYR A 175 23.79 38.32 48.68
#